data_AF-A0A920N954-F1
#
_entry.id   AF-A0A920N954-F1
#
_cell.length_a   1.000
_cell.length_b   1.000
_cell.length_c   1.000
_cell.angle_alpha   90.00
_cell.angle_beta   90.00
_cell.angle_gamma   90.00
#
_symmetry.space_group_name_H-M   'P 1'
#
loop_
_entity.id
_entity.type
_entity.pdbx_description
1 polymer ?
#
loop_
_entity_poly.entity_id
_entity_poly.type
_entity_poly.pdbx_seq_one_letter_code
_entity_poly.pdbx_strand_id
1 'polypeptide(L)'
;MESLDGKWAPVRARISSLVEKLHSDESLAVVGQRRVLEELKEQVKVLRGGISRPRNKPILRDLVAIHGRLSRHVGLAEALLDAVTIATKPEPKKLAGPTPRQKLVGAVKSLHTYLTSFNTGETWIDYLSVKEMSAAAQKEQPSKRDLATLSAVLEALQNKNDLGDDDQIAFLKEPKFAAVEKGLAEYLAAARKPKPVVKLPAKPLDDKTRAALRPHLAKLAESLERFEETASRAAATQARQSLKAIQTVSRSQYAQLGEALRAHYLGYNLRVIASEQFWVGTSGRHGSRRSPSAT
;
A
#
# COMPACT_ATOMS: atom_id res chain seq x y z
N MET A 1 20.53 -8.89 -18.85
CA MET A 1 19.31 -9.54 -19.41
C MET A 1 19.63 -10.89 -20.07
N GLU A 2 20.79 -11.50 -19.79
CA GLU A 2 21.34 -12.59 -20.61
C GLU A 2 20.62 -13.94 -20.48
N SER A 3 19.82 -14.21 -19.43
CA SER A 3 19.38 -15.58 -19.13
C SER A 3 18.14 -16.15 -19.86
N LEU A 4 17.54 -15.42 -20.82
CA LEU A 4 16.37 -15.90 -21.58
C LEU A 4 16.68 -16.34 -23.01
N ASP A 5 17.21 -17.55 -23.15
CA ASP A 5 17.54 -18.14 -24.45
C ASP A 5 16.45 -19.04 -25.05
N GLY A 6 16.70 -19.55 -26.25
CA GLY A 6 15.80 -20.44 -26.99
C GLY A 6 14.47 -19.77 -27.30
N LYS A 7 13.35 -20.41 -26.92
CA LYS A 7 11.99 -19.92 -27.20
C LYS A 7 11.66 -18.55 -26.55
N TRP A 8 12.49 -18.06 -25.64
CA TRP A 8 12.32 -16.77 -24.97
C TRP A 8 13.19 -15.66 -25.56
N ALA A 9 14.12 -15.98 -26.46
CA ALA A 9 14.95 -15.00 -27.13
C ALA A 9 14.14 -13.90 -27.86
N PRO A 10 13.01 -14.21 -28.54
CA PRO A 10 12.17 -13.16 -29.15
C PRO A 10 11.54 -12.21 -28.11
N VAL A 11 11.10 -12.74 -26.96
CA VAL A 11 10.53 -11.94 -25.87
C VAL A 11 11.59 -11.01 -25.29
N ARG A 12 12.81 -11.53 -25.06
CA ARG A 12 13.95 -10.74 -24.61
C ARG A 12 14.28 -9.61 -25.60
N ALA A 13 14.43 -9.94 -26.88
CA ALA A 13 14.72 -8.95 -27.92
C ALA A 13 13.66 -7.85 -27.99
N ARG A 14 12.38 -8.24 -27.86
CA ARG A 14 11.27 -7.27 -27.84
C ARG A 14 11.31 -6.37 -26.61
N ILE A 15 11.56 -6.92 -25.42
CA ILE A 15 11.71 -6.12 -24.19
C ILE A 15 12.85 -5.13 -24.32
N SER A 16 14.04 -5.57 -24.76
CA SER A 16 15.20 -4.69 -24.94
C SER A 16 14.89 -3.55 -25.90
N SER A 17 14.33 -3.86 -27.07
CA SER A 17 13.95 -2.85 -28.08
C SER A 17 12.93 -1.84 -27.55
N LEU A 18 11.94 -2.28 -26.76
CA LEU A 18 10.94 -1.39 -26.20
C LEU A 18 11.49 -0.51 -25.07
N VAL A 19 12.37 -1.05 -24.22
CA VAL A 19 13.05 -0.28 -23.17
C VAL A 19 13.98 0.76 -23.79
N GLU A 20 14.78 0.38 -24.78
CA GLU A 20 15.64 1.29 -25.53
C GLU A 20 14.83 2.40 -26.19
N LYS A 21 13.72 2.04 -26.84
CA LYS A 21 12.80 3.03 -27.41
C LYS A 21 12.25 3.99 -26.37
N LEU A 22 11.90 3.52 -25.17
CA LEU A 22 11.37 4.38 -24.11
C LEU A 22 12.43 5.36 -23.56
N HIS A 23 13.71 4.97 -23.53
CA HIS A 23 14.78 5.76 -22.92
C HIS A 23 15.55 6.65 -23.91
N SER A 24 15.70 6.21 -25.16
CA SER A 24 16.60 6.84 -26.13
C SER A 24 15.86 7.65 -27.20
N ASP A 25 14.56 7.41 -27.42
CA ASP A 25 13.78 8.12 -28.43
C ASP A 25 13.16 9.40 -27.84
N GLU A 26 13.92 10.49 -27.89
CA GLU A 26 13.49 11.82 -27.43
C GLU A 26 12.31 12.38 -28.24
N SER A 27 12.01 11.83 -29.42
CA SER A 27 10.90 12.26 -30.26
C SER A 27 9.53 11.72 -29.80
N LEU A 28 9.52 10.79 -28.83
CA LEU A 28 8.29 10.22 -28.31
C LEU A 28 7.49 11.26 -27.51
N ALA A 29 6.42 11.74 -28.12
CA ALA A 29 5.35 12.41 -27.40
C ALA A 29 4.72 11.49 -26.35
N VAL A 30 4.00 12.07 -25.38
CA VAL A 30 3.31 11.34 -24.29
C VAL A 30 2.48 10.15 -24.79
N VAL A 31 1.76 10.32 -25.91
CA VAL A 31 0.96 9.25 -26.51
C VAL A 31 1.84 8.09 -27.00
N GLY A 32 3.00 8.41 -27.59
CA GLY A 32 4.00 7.42 -28.01
C GLY A 32 4.59 6.66 -26.83
N GLN A 33 4.95 7.37 -25.75
CA GLN A 33 5.44 6.76 -24.51
C GLN A 33 4.40 5.81 -23.89
N ARG A 34 3.12 6.21 -23.84
CA ARG A 34 2.03 5.35 -23.35
C ARG A 34 1.89 4.07 -24.19
N ARG A 35 1.97 4.19 -25.52
CA ARG A 35 1.87 3.03 -26.41
C ARG A 35 3.02 2.04 -26.17
N VAL A 36 4.25 2.53 -26.01
CA VAL A 36 5.42 1.70 -25.67
C VAL A 36 5.23 1.02 -24.30
N LEU A 37 4.70 1.74 -23.31
CA LEU A 37 4.41 1.16 -21.99
C LEU A 37 3.35 0.06 -22.05
N GLU A 38 2.28 0.22 -22.85
CA GLU A 38 1.28 -0.84 -23.05
C GLU A 38 1.90 -2.08 -23.71
N GLU A 39 2.78 -1.90 -24.69
CA GLU A 39 3.50 -3.03 -25.30
C GLU A 39 4.42 -3.75 -24.30
N LEU A 40 5.09 -3.01 -23.41
CA LEU A 40 5.87 -3.59 -22.32
C LEU A 40 4.99 -4.35 -21.31
N LYS A 41 3.78 -3.85 -21.00
CA LYS A 41 2.81 -4.57 -20.15
C LYS A 41 2.37 -5.89 -20.79
N GLU A 42 2.18 -5.93 -22.10
CA GLU A 42 1.90 -7.19 -22.80
C GLU A 42 3.05 -8.19 -22.65
N GLN A 43 4.31 -7.74 -22.71
CA GLN A 43 5.46 -8.61 -22.42
C GLN A 43 5.49 -9.10 -20.96
N VAL A 44 5.12 -8.25 -20.00
CA VAL A 44 4.95 -8.67 -18.59
C VAL A 44 3.90 -9.78 -18.47
N LYS A 45 2.77 -9.69 -19.20
CA LYS A 45 1.74 -10.74 -19.23
C LYS A 45 2.27 -12.03 -19.86
N VAL A 46 3.04 -11.95 -20.94
CA VAL A 46 3.67 -13.11 -21.59
C VAL A 46 4.61 -13.84 -20.61
N LEU A 47 5.46 -13.10 -19.88
CA LEU A 47 6.34 -13.66 -18.86
C LEU A 47 5.55 -14.31 -17.72
N ARG A 48 4.48 -13.66 -17.22
CA ARG A 48 3.58 -14.25 -16.20
C ARG A 48 2.92 -15.54 -16.67
N GLY A 49 2.46 -15.56 -17.93
CA GLY A 49 1.95 -16.77 -18.57
C GLY A 49 3.01 -17.86 -18.66
N GLY A 50 4.28 -17.49 -18.88
CA GLY A 50 5.45 -18.37 -18.84
C GLY A 50 5.70 -19.01 -17.48
N ILE A 51 5.70 -18.21 -16.42
CA ILE A 51 5.92 -18.61 -15.02
C ILE A 51 4.90 -19.68 -14.61
N SER A 52 3.66 -19.57 -15.11
CA SER A 52 2.57 -20.48 -14.75
C SER A 52 2.64 -21.86 -15.43
N ARG A 53 3.57 -22.09 -16.37
CA ARG A 53 3.65 -23.37 -17.12
C ARG A 53 4.67 -24.33 -16.51
N PRO A 54 4.29 -25.58 -16.16
CA PRO A 54 5.21 -26.57 -15.59
C PRO A 54 6.44 -26.86 -16.46
N ARG A 55 6.30 -26.83 -17.79
CA ARG A 55 7.40 -27.05 -18.74
C ARG A 55 8.52 -25.98 -18.70
N ASN A 56 8.31 -24.88 -17.99
CA ASN A 56 9.29 -23.81 -17.85
C ASN A 56 10.03 -23.87 -16.49
N LYS A 57 9.82 -24.92 -15.68
CA LYS A 57 10.53 -25.14 -14.41
C LYS A 57 12.05 -24.90 -14.48
N PRO A 58 12.79 -25.37 -15.51
CA PRO A 58 14.24 -25.18 -15.58
C PRO A 58 14.70 -23.72 -15.62
N ILE A 59 13.86 -22.81 -16.12
CA ILE A 59 14.14 -21.38 -16.30
C ILE A 59 13.21 -20.49 -15.46
N LEU A 60 12.52 -21.08 -14.49
CA LEU A 60 11.50 -20.39 -13.70
C LEU A 60 12.10 -19.20 -12.93
N ARG A 61 13.30 -19.38 -12.38
CA ARG A 61 14.01 -18.33 -11.64
C ARG A 61 14.26 -17.10 -12.52
N ASP A 62 14.72 -17.30 -13.75
CA ASP A 62 14.99 -16.22 -14.70
C ASP A 62 13.71 -15.50 -15.13
N LEU A 63 12.66 -16.26 -15.43
CA LEU A 63 11.35 -15.70 -15.77
C LEU A 63 10.78 -14.86 -14.63
N VAL A 64 10.87 -15.34 -13.38
CA VAL A 64 10.40 -14.61 -12.19
C VAL A 64 11.22 -13.35 -11.96
N ALA A 65 12.56 -13.41 -12.08
CA ALA A 65 13.44 -12.27 -11.90
C ALA A 65 13.14 -11.16 -12.93
N ILE A 66 13.02 -11.54 -14.21
CA ILE A 66 12.77 -10.60 -15.31
C ILE A 66 11.35 -10.05 -15.24
N HIS A 67 10.34 -10.88 -14.97
CA HIS A 67 8.97 -10.42 -14.74
C HIS A 67 8.92 -9.41 -13.58
N GLY A 68 9.57 -9.73 -12.45
CA GLY A 68 9.59 -8.87 -11.28
C GLY A 68 10.20 -7.51 -11.58
N ARG A 69 11.40 -7.49 -12.17
CA ARG A 69 12.10 -6.25 -12.54
C ARG A 69 11.28 -5.45 -13.56
N LEU A 70 10.89 -6.07 -14.67
CA LEU A 70 10.15 -5.40 -15.74
C LEU A 70 8.83 -4.81 -15.24
N SER A 71 8.07 -5.58 -14.44
CA SER A 71 6.79 -5.11 -13.90
C SER A 71 6.97 -3.88 -12.99
N ARG A 72 8.06 -3.80 -12.21
CA ARG A 72 8.36 -2.62 -11.39
C ARG A 72 8.75 -1.41 -12.23
N HIS A 73 9.60 -1.58 -13.25
CA HIS A 73 10.01 -0.47 -14.13
C HIS A 73 8.83 0.08 -14.94
N VAL A 74 7.98 -0.80 -15.49
CA VAL A 74 6.78 -0.39 -16.24
C VAL A 74 5.80 0.35 -15.33
N GLY A 75 5.54 -0.16 -14.13
CA GLY A 75 4.67 0.51 -13.16
C GLY A 75 5.21 1.87 -12.70
N LEU A 76 6.54 1.98 -12.51
CA LEU A 76 7.18 3.24 -12.17
C LEU A 76 7.07 4.25 -13.32
N ALA A 77 7.41 3.85 -14.55
CA ALA A 77 7.39 4.72 -15.71
C ALA A 77 5.98 5.24 -16.01
N GLU A 78 4.96 4.39 -15.89
CA GLU A 78 3.56 4.80 -16.00
C GLU A 78 3.16 5.81 -14.92
N ALA A 79 3.54 5.57 -13.67
CA ALA A 79 3.23 6.46 -12.57
C ALA A 79 3.89 7.84 -12.71
N LEU A 80 5.15 7.88 -13.15
CA LEU A 80 5.88 9.12 -13.44
C LEU A 80 5.25 9.87 -14.61
N LEU A 81 4.87 9.15 -15.67
CA LEU A 81 4.21 9.73 -16.84
C LEU A 81 2.84 10.31 -16.48
N ASP A 82 2.05 9.61 -15.68
CA ASP A 82 0.78 10.13 -15.19
C ASP A 82 0.99 11.36 -14.29
N ALA A 83 1.96 11.32 -13.38
CA ALA A 83 2.23 12.43 -12.46
C ALA A 83 2.65 13.73 -13.17
N VAL A 84 3.28 13.64 -14.34
CA VAL A 84 3.71 14.81 -15.13
C VAL A 84 2.66 15.24 -16.18
N THR A 85 1.69 14.39 -16.50
CA THR A 85 0.71 14.65 -17.57
C THR A 85 -0.70 14.95 -17.08
N ILE A 86 -1.12 14.37 -15.95
CA ILE A 86 -2.52 14.36 -15.55
C ILE A 86 -2.73 15.09 -14.22
N ALA A 87 -3.66 16.05 -14.21
CA ALA A 87 -3.99 16.83 -13.02
C ALA A 87 -4.88 16.02 -12.07
N THR A 88 -4.32 15.33 -11.09
CA THR A 88 -5.13 14.62 -10.08
C THR A 88 -6.05 15.58 -9.32
N LYS A 89 -7.31 15.17 -9.07
CA LYS A 89 -8.22 15.93 -8.21
C LYS A 89 -7.49 16.26 -6.91
N PRO A 90 -7.59 17.50 -6.40
CA PRO A 90 -7.02 17.81 -5.09
C PRO A 90 -7.53 16.77 -4.10
N GLU A 91 -6.60 16.16 -3.37
CA GLU A 91 -6.96 15.27 -2.27
C GLU A 91 -7.93 16.06 -1.39
N PRO A 92 -9.15 15.56 -1.09
CA PRO A 92 -9.98 16.22 -0.11
C PRO A 92 -9.09 16.40 1.13
N LYS A 93 -8.91 17.65 1.59
CA LYS A 93 -8.14 17.98 2.79
C LYS A 93 -8.42 16.86 3.78
N LYS A 94 -7.41 16.08 4.18
CA LYS A 94 -7.54 15.10 5.27
C LYS A 94 -8.33 15.81 6.36
N LEU A 95 -9.60 15.43 6.53
CA LEU A 95 -10.39 15.93 7.65
C LEU A 95 -9.54 15.58 8.86
N ALA A 96 -9.18 16.56 9.67
CA ALA A 96 -8.31 16.40 10.84
C ALA A 96 -8.93 15.50 11.94
N GLY A 97 -10.01 14.78 11.61
CA GLY A 97 -10.70 13.86 12.48
C GLY A 97 -10.25 12.40 12.28
N PRO A 98 -10.54 11.55 13.27
CA PRO A 98 -10.24 10.12 13.21
C PRO A 98 -10.92 9.47 11.99
N THR A 99 -10.18 8.62 11.28
CA THR A 99 -10.72 7.79 10.19
C THR A 99 -11.85 6.89 10.72
N PRO A 100 -12.78 6.42 9.87
CA PRO A 100 -13.84 5.48 10.31
C PRO A 100 -13.29 4.27 11.07
N ARG A 101 -12.12 3.74 10.64
CA ARG A 101 -11.40 2.68 11.36
C ARG A 101 -10.95 3.10 12.75
N GLN A 102 -10.35 4.28 12.91
CA GLN A 102 -9.90 4.78 14.20
C GLN A 102 -11.07 5.06 15.15
N LYS A 103 -12.19 5.59 14.63
CA LYS A 103 -13.42 5.76 15.39
C LYS A 103 -13.97 4.42 15.88
N LEU A 104 -14.03 3.42 15.00
CA LEU A 104 -14.48 2.07 15.36
C LEU A 104 -13.58 1.46 16.43
N VAL A 105 -12.25 1.48 16.25
CA VAL A 105 -11.31 0.95 17.26
C VAL A 105 -11.49 1.64 18.63
N GLY A 106 -11.67 2.97 18.65
CA GLY A 106 -11.94 3.70 19.89
C GLY A 106 -13.27 3.32 20.54
N ALA A 107 -14.33 3.17 19.74
CA ALA A 107 -15.65 2.76 20.22
C ALA A 107 -15.63 1.32 20.78
N VAL A 108 -15.03 0.38 20.07
CA VAL A 108 -14.90 -1.03 20.50
C VAL A 108 -14.09 -1.15 21.79
N LYS A 109 -12.98 -0.40 21.91
CA LYS A 109 -12.20 -0.37 23.15
C LYS A 109 -13.01 0.20 24.33
N SER A 110 -13.78 1.25 24.08
CA SER A 110 -14.66 1.86 25.10
C SER A 110 -15.76 0.89 25.53
N LEU A 111 -16.36 0.16 24.57
CA LEU A 111 -17.37 -0.87 24.86
C LEU A 111 -16.77 -2.02 25.66
N HIS A 112 -15.59 -2.54 25.28
CA HIS A 112 -14.92 -3.60 26.04
C HIS A 112 -14.64 -3.17 27.49
N THR A 113 -14.13 -1.95 27.68
CA THR A 113 -13.86 -1.39 29.03
C THR A 113 -15.16 -1.25 29.83
N TYR A 114 -16.24 -0.85 29.17
CA TYR A 114 -17.55 -0.74 29.80
C TYR A 114 -18.09 -2.12 30.22
N LEU A 115 -18.09 -3.10 29.32
CA LEU A 115 -18.59 -4.44 29.61
C LEU A 115 -17.79 -5.14 30.71
N THR A 116 -16.46 -5.01 30.71
CA THR A 116 -15.60 -5.59 31.77
C THR A 116 -15.82 -4.97 33.16
N SER A 117 -16.57 -3.88 33.27
CA SER A 117 -16.95 -3.31 34.57
C SER A 117 -18.12 -4.03 35.26
N PHE A 118 -18.79 -4.98 34.57
CA PHE A 118 -19.91 -5.74 35.09
C PHE A 118 -19.57 -7.23 35.26
N ASN A 119 -20.18 -7.88 36.26
CA ASN A 119 -20.00 -9.32 36.49
C ASN A 119 -20.54 -10.19 35.34
N THR A 120 -21.57 -9.73 34.62
CA THR A 120 -22.15 -10.39 33.44
C THR A 120 -21.56 -9.90 32.12
N GLY A 121 -20.54 -9.04 32.18
CA GLY A 121 -19.93 -8.40 31.03
C GLY A 121 -19.33 -9.37 30.01
N GLU A 122 -18.76 -10.49 30.48
CA GLU A 122 -18.11 -11.47 29.61
C GLU A 122 -19.12 -12.12 28.64
N THR A 123 -20.35 -12.37 29.08
CA THR A 123 -21.43 -12.91 28.22
C THR A 123 -21.74 -11.97 27.05
N TRP A 124 -21.75 -10.67 27.30
CA TRP A 124 -21.96 -9.66 26.26
C TRP A 124 -20.75 -9.48 25.33
N ILE A 125 -19.54 -9.62 25.90
CA ILE A 125 -18.29 -9.60 25.12
C ILE A 125 -18.28 -10.75 24.11
N ASP A 126 -18.69 -11.93 24.53
CA ASP A 126 -18.75 -13.12 23.67
C ASP A 126 -19.92 -13.02 22.68
N TYR A 127 -21.12 -12.65 23.15
CA TYR A 127 -22.30 -12.48 22.30
C TYR A 127 -22.08 -11.51 21.14
N LEU A 128 -21.46 -10.35 21.40
CA LEU A 128 -21.14 -9.36 20.37
C LEU A 128 -19.77 -9.58 19.71
N SER A 129 -19.08 -10.67 20.04
CA SER A 129 -17.75 -11.00 19.51
C SER A 129 -16.79 -9.80 19.59
N VAL A 130 -16.75 -9.12 20.74
CA VAL A 130 -16.06 -7.83 20.90
C VAL A 130 -14.54 -7.99 20.69
N LYS A 131 -13.98 -9.14 21.07
CA LYS A 131 -12.55 -9.47 20.88
C LYS A 131 -12.22 -9.62 19.40
N GLU A 132 -13.04 -10.35 18.65
CA GLU A 132 -12.91 -10.59 17.21
C GLU A 132 -13.12 -9.29 16.42
N MET A 133 -14.12 -8.50 16.80
CA MET A 133 -14.38 -7.18 16.23
C MET A 133 -13.18 -6.25 16.44
N SER A 134 -12.59 -6.23 17.64
CA SER A 134 -11.38 -5.45 17.93
C SER A 134 -10.21 -5.90 17.05
N ALA A 135 -9.97 -7.21 16.96
CA ALA A 135 -8.89 -7.77 16.13
C ALA A 135 -9.09 -7.46 14.64
N ALA A 136 -10.32 -7.59 14.12
CA ALA A 136 -10.67 -7.29 12.74
C ALA A 136 -10.49 -5.80 12.42
N ALA A 137 -10.99 -4.91 13.27
CA ALA A 137 -10.88 -3.46 13.10
C ALA A 137 -9.42 -2.96 13.15
N GLN A 138 -8.53 -3.70 13.81
CA GLN A 138 -7.09 -3.39 13.87
C GLN A 138 -6.29 -3.84 12.63
N LYS A 139 -6.86 -4.61 11.70
CA LYS A 139 -6.14 -4.97 10.47
C LYS A 139 -6.14 -3.80 9.49
N GLU A 140 -5.00 -3.56 8.84
CA GLU A 140 -4.94 -2.61 7.70
C GLU A 140 -5.71 -3.15 6.49
N GLN A 141 -5.72 -4.47 6.31
CA GLN A 141 -6.45 -5.19 5.27
C GLN A 141 -7.24 -6.34 5.90
N PRO A 142 -8.52 -6.12 6.23
CA PRO A 142 -9.39 -7.17 6.75
C PRO A 142 -9.63 -8.22 5.69
N SER A 143 -9.62 -9.49 6.08
CA SER A 143 -10.05 -10.60 5.22
C SER A 143 -11.57 -10.57 5.00
N LYS A 144 -12.06 -11.36 4.04
CA LYS A 144 -13.51 -11.56 3.84
C LYS A 144 -14.20 -12.03 5.12
N ARG A 145 -13.54 -12.91 5.89
CA ARG A 145 -14.04 -13.40 7.18
C ARG A 145 -14.14 -12.27 8.21
N ASP A 146 -13.14 -11.40 8.28
CA ASP A 146 -13.16 -10.24 9.19
C ASP A 146 -14.33 -9.30 8.86
N LEU A 147 -14.59 -9.03 7.58
CA LEU A 147 -15.73 -8.20 7.15
C LEU A 147 -17.08 -8.85 7.42
N ALA A 148 -17.17 -10.18 7.32
CA ALA A 148 -18.37 -10.94 7.66
C ALA A 148 -18.67 -10.85 9.16
N THR A 149 -17.66 -11.04 10.03
CA THR A 149 -17.80 -10.87 11.49
C THR A 149 -18.28 -9.47 11.84
N LEU A 150 -17.66 -8.42 11.29
CA LEU A 150 -18.09 -7.04 11.54
C LEU A 150 -19.51 -6.75 11.05
N SER A 151 -19.92 -7.38 9.94
CA SER A 151 -21.28 -7.22 9.40
C SER A 151 -22.32 -7.92 10.28
N ALA A 152 -22.02 -9.13 10.77
CA ALA A 152 -22.91 -9.88 11.66
C ALA A 152 -23.15 -9.14 12.99
N VAL A 153 -22.12 -8.51 13.57
CA VAL A 153 -22.27 -7.70 14.79
C VAL A 153 -23.10 -6.44 14.52
N LEU A 154 -22.94 -5.80 13.36
CA LEU A 154 -23.79 -4.68 12.97
C LEU A 154 -25.25 -5.10 12.85
N GLU A 155 -25.52 -6.25 12.21
CA GLU A 155 -26.88 -6.79 12.09
C GLU A 155 -27.49 -7.11 13.47
N ALA A 156 -26.72 -7.72 14.38
CA ALA A 156 -27.16 -7.99 15.76
C ALA A 156 -27.55 -6.69 16.50
N LEU A 157 -26.75 -5.63 16.36
CA LEU A 157 -27.04 -4.33 16.96
C LEU A 157 -28.21 -3.60 16.28
N GLN A 158 -28.42 -3.78 14.98
CA GLN A 158 -29.56 -3.19 14.27
C GLN A 158 -30.87 -3.89 14.63
N ASN A 159 -30.84 -5.20 14.82
CA ASN A 159 -31.98 -6.04 15.20
C ASN A 159 -32.16 -6.16 16.72
N LYS A 160 -31.52 -5.28 17.50
CA LYS A 160 -31.58 -5.30 18.98
C LYS A 160 -33.00 -5.20 19.56
N ASN A 161 -33.98 -4.69 18.80
CA ASN A 161 -35.38 -4.62 19.24
C ASN A 161 -36.13 -5.95 19.08
N ASP A 162 -35.54 -6.94 18.41
CA ASP A 162 -36.14 -8.26 18.21
C ASP A 162 -35.76 -9.25 19.34
N LEU A 163 -35.04 -8.77 20.35
CA LEU A 163 -34.77 -9.52 21.57
C LEU A 163 -36.06 -9.59 22.39
N GLY A 164 -36.49 -10.77 22.81
CA GLY A 164 -37.74 -10.95 23.59
C GLY A 164 -37.69 -10.45 25.04
N ASP A 165 -36.71 -9.64 25.40
CA ASP A 165 -36.42 -9.18 26.77
C ASP A 165 -36.17 -7.67 26.78
N ASP A 166 -37.09 -6.92 27.39
CA ASP A 166 -37.09 -5.45 27.41
C ASP A 166 -35.86 -4.85 28.11
N ASP A 167 -35.33 -5.53 29.13
CA ASP A 167 -34.14 -5.07 29.86
C ASP A 167 -32.89 -5.21 28.99
N GLN A 168 -32.81 -6.29 28.20
CA GLN A 168 -31.73 -6.48 27.22
C GLN A 168 -31.81 -5.48 26.07
N ILE A 169 -33.03 -5.20 25.57
CA ILE A 169 -33.26 -4.15 24.57
C ILE A 169 -32.79 -2.79 25.11
N ALA A 170 -33.16 -2.45 26.35
CA ALA A 170 -32.79 -1.19 26.98
C ALA A 170 -31.26 -1.07 27.14
N PHE A 171 -30.61 -2.15 27.58
CA PHE A 171 -29.15 -2.20 27.72
C PHE A 171 -28.42 -1.99 26.40
N LEU A 172 -28.84 -2.65 25.31
CA LEU A 172 -28.23 -2.48 23.98
C LEU A 172 -28.48 -1.10 23.35
N LYS A 173 -29.38 -0.28 23.92
CA LYS A 173 -29.62 1.11 23.50
C LYS A 173 -28.67 2.11 24.17
N GLU A 174 -27.83 1.66 25.09
CA GLU A 174 -26.91 2.56 25.77
C GLU A 174 -25.88 3.20 24.82
N PRO A 175 -25.34 4.38 25.17
CA PRO A 175 -24.47 5.16 24.27
C PRO A 175 -23.23 4.41 23.77
N LYS A 176 -22.70 3.45 24.54
CA LYS A 176 -21.51 2.68 24.16
C LYS A 176 -21.79 1.73 22.99
N PHE A 177 -22.96 1.09 22.96
CA PHE A 177 -23.38 0.23 21.86
C PHE A 177 -23.72 1.04 20.61
N ALA A 178 -24.46 2.15 20.77
CA ALA A 178 -24.79 3.05 19.66
C ALA A 178 -23.53 3.62 18.97
N ALA A 179 -22.48 3.90 19.74
CA ALA A 179 -21.19 4.35 19.19
C ALA A 179 -20.49 3.27 18.35
N VAL A 180 -20.57 2.00 18.77
CA VAL A 180 -20.04 0.85 18.01
C VAL A 180 -20.88 0.59 16.76
N GLU A 181 -22.21 0.59 16.86
CA GLU A 181 -23.13 0.45 15.73
C GLU A 181 -22.84 1.49 14.64
N LYS A 182 -22.76 2.77 15.02
CA LYS A 182 -22.40 3.86 14.11
C LYS A 182 -21.00 3.67 13.51
N GLY A 183 -20.02 3.29 14.33
CA GLY A 183 -18.65 3.03 13.89
C GLY A 183 -18.56 1.90 12.88
N LEU A 184 -19.31 0.80 13.09
CA LEU A 184 -19.38 -0.35 12.19
C LEU A 184 -20.03 0.05 10.86
N ALA A 185 -21.14 0.78 10.89
CA ALA A 185 -21.80 1.27 9.69
C ALA A 185 -20.88 2.18 8.85
N GLU A 186 -20.23 3.17 9.48
CA GLU A 186 -19.27 4.06 8.79
C GLU A 186 -18.07 3.28 8.22
N TYR A 187 -17.54 2.33 8.98
CA TYR A 187 -16.39 1.51 8.57
C TYR A 187 -16.73 0.56 7.42
N LEU A 188 -17.82 -0.19 7.51
CA LEU A 188 -18.25 -1.13 6.47
C LEU A 188 -18.67 -0.40 5.20
N ALA A 189 -19.33 0.75 5.31
CA ALA A 189 -19.62 1.59 4.15
C ALA A 189 -18.32 2.08 3.46
N ALA A 190 -17.27 2.40 4.22
CA ALA A 190 -15.98 2.77 3.66
C ALA A 190 -15.23 1.56 3.05
N ALA A 191 -15.31 0.38 3.68
CA ALA A 191 -14.64 -0.84 3.23
C ALA A 191 -15.31 -1.49 2.01
N ARG A 192 -16.64 -1.36 1.87
CA ARG A 192 -17.42 -1.87 0.73
C ARG A 192 -17.39 -0.95 -0.49
N LYS A 193 -16.93 0.30 -0.35
CA LYS A 193 -16.69 1.16 -1.52
C LYS A 193 -15.64 0.46 -2.38
N PRO A 194 -15.93 0.16 -3.67
CA PRO A 194 -14.89 -0.33 -4.57
C PRO A 194 -13.74 0.66 -4.49
N LYS A 195 -12.51 0.14 -4.27
CA LYS A 195 -11.29 0.97 -4.32
C LYS A 195 -11.44 1.81 -5.58
N PRO A 196 -11.51 3.16 -5.49
CA PRO A 196 -11.81 3.95 -6.65
C PRO A 196 -10.81 3.56 -7.72
N VAL A 197 -11.31 2.96 -8.81
CA VAL A 197 -10.54 2.90 -10.04
C VAL A 197 -10.15 4.34 -10.26
N VAL A 198 -8.84 4.62 -10.21
CA VAL A 198 -8.32 5.96 -10.44
C VAL A 198 -8.78 6.33 -11.84
N LYS A 199 -9.95 6.97 -11.95
CA LYS A 199 -10.37 7.62 -13.18
C LYS A 199 -9.40 8.77 -13.31
N LEU A 200 -8.40 8.56 -14.15
CA LEU A 200 -7.46 9.59 -14.58
C LEU A 200 -8.29 10.84 -14.90
N PRO A 201 -8.11 11.95 -14.18
CA PRO A 201 -8.75 13.19 -14.54
C PRO A 201 -8.43 13.55 -15.99
N ALA A 202 -9.45 13.83 -16.79
CA ALA A 202 -9.30 14.15 -18.21
C ALA A 202 -8.62 15.51 -18.48
N LYS A 203 -8.16 16.23 -17.44
CA LYS A 203 -7.55 17.55 -17.57
C LYS A 203 -6.02 17.43 -17.51
N PRO A 204 -5.30 17.99 -18.50
CA PRO A 204 -3.85 18.09 -18.45
C PRO A 204 -3.38 18.82 -17.19
N LEU A 205 -2.24 18.39 -16.63
CA LEU A 205 -1.53 19.16 -15.61
C LEU A 205 -1.03 20.48 -16.20
N ASP A 206 -1.15 21.57 -15.45
CA ASP A 206 -0.67 22.89 -15.84
C ASP A 206 0.86 22.91 -16.00
N ASP A 207 1.34 23.70 -16.96
CA ASP A 207 2.75 23.68 -17.35
C ASP A 207 3.70 24.14 -16.23
N LYS A 208 3.25 25.02 -15.34
CA LYS A 208 4.04 25.49 -14.20
C LYS A 208 4.29 24.37 -13.19
N THR A 209 3.23 23.68 -12.76
CA THR A 209 3.38 22.52 -11.86
C THR A 209 4.17 21.40 -12.53
N ARG A 210 3.91 21.15 -13.82
CA ARG A 210 4.67 20.18 -14.62
C ARG A 210 6.17 20.47 -14.61
N ALA A 211 6.57 21.71 -14.89
CA ALA A 211 7.97 22.14 -14.89
C ALA A 211 8.61 21.98 -13.50
N ALA A 212 7.89 22.34 -12.44
CA ALA A 212 8.36 22.19 -11.06
C ALA A 212 8.50 20.72 -10.62
N LEU A 213 7.66 19.81 -11.13
CA LEU A 213 7.70 18.38 -10.80
C LEU A 213 8.83 17.63 -11.51
N ARG A 214 9.12 17.96 -12.78
CA ARG A 214 10.08 17.26 -13.62
C ARG A 214 11.43 16.92 -12.95
N PRO A 215 12.16 17.87 -12.33
CA PRO A 215 13.47 17.54 -11.74
C PRO A 215 13.35 16.56 -10.56
N HIS A 216 12.27 16.64 -9.77
CA HIS A 216 12.05 15.74 -8.64
C HIS A 216 11.60 14.34 -9.10
N LEU A 217 10.79 14.27 -10.17
CA LEU A 217 10.41 13.00 -10.80
C LEU A 217 11.61 12.29 -11.42
N ALA A 218 12.48 13.02 -12.12
CA ALA A 218 13.73 12.48 -12.67
C ALA A 218 14.64 11.94 -11.56
N LYS A 219 14.85 12.73 -10.49
CA LYS A 219 15.66 12.29 -9.34
C LYS A 219 15.05 11.08 -8.62
N LEU A 220 13.73 11.01 -8.53
CA LEU A 220 13.04 9.85 -7.97
C LEU A 220 13.30 8.58 -8.82
N ALA A 221 13.18 8.69 -10.14
CA ALA A 221 13.48 7.59 -11.06
C ALA A 221 14.93 7.09 -10.90
N GLU A 222 15.91 8.00 -10.97
CA GLU A 222 17.34 7.70 -10.81
C GLU A 222 17.64 7.03 -9.45
N SER A 223 17.03 7.53 -8.37
CA SER A 223 17.26 7.00 -7.02
C SER A 223 16.65 5.61 -6.84
N LEU A 224 15.50 5.34 -7.46
CA LEU A 224 14.86 4.02 -7.44
C LEU A 224 15.62 3.01 -8.29
N GLU A 225 16.13 3.42 -9.45
CA GLU A 225 16.99 2.57 -10.28
C GLU A 225 18.28 2.21 -9.56
N ARG A 226 18.96 3.20 -8.97
CA ARG A 226 20.16 2.96 -8.15
C ARG A 226 19.87 2.06 -6.95
N PHE A 227 18.68 2.17 -6.36
CA PHE A 227 18.26 1.27 -5.29
C PHE A 227 18.06 -0.16 -5.77
N GLU A 228 17.46 -0.38 -6.94
CA GLU A 228 17.31 -1.71 -7.54
C GLU A 228 18.66 -2.34 -7.91
N GLU A 229 19.65 -1.53 -8.30
CA GLU A 229 21.01 -2.01 -8.63
C GLU A 229 21.86 -2.31 -7.39
N THR A 230 21.78 -1.46 -6.37
CA THR A 230 22.73 -1.50 -5.24
C THR A 230 22.13 -2.01 -3.94
N ALA A 231 20.79 -2.06 -3.84
CA ALA A 231 20.04 -2.24 -2.59
C ALA A 231 20.49 -1.28 -1.47
N SER A 232 21.13 -0.15 -1.80
CA SER A 232 21.80 0.68 -0.81
C SER A 232 20.83 1.56 -0.03
N ARG A 233 21.12 1.72 1.27
CA ARG A 233 20.36 2.63 2.16
C ARG A 233 20.41 4.09 1.68
N ALA A 234 21.53 4.49 1.07
CA ALA A 234 21.70 5.82 0.50
C ALA A 234 20.71 6.07 -0.65
N ALA A 235 20.62 5.17 -1.62
CA ALA A 235 19.66 5.27 -2.73
C ALA A 235 18.20 5.26 -2.25
N ALA A 236 17.86 4.40 -1.28
CA ALA A 236 16.54 4.39 -0.67
C ALA A 236 16.20 5.71 0.04
N THR A 237 17.20 6.35 0.67
CA THR A 237 17.02 7.63 1.36
C THR A 237 16.80 8.77 0.36
N GLN A 238 17.57 8.78 -0.73
CA GLN A 238 17.40 9.73 -1.83
C GLN A 238 16.03 9.59 -2.51
N ALA A 239 15.55 8.36 -2.74
CA ALA A 239 14.21 8.14 -3.28
C ALA A 239 13.12 8.72 -2.37
N ARG A 240 13.23 8.55 -1.04
CA ARG A 240 12.28 9.15 -0.07
C ARG A 240 12.35 10.67 -0.06
N GLN A 241 13.54 11.25 -0.15
CA GLN A 241 13.72 12.70 -0.21
C GLN A 241 13.10 13.29 -1.47
N SER A 242 13.33 12.67 -2.63
CA SER A 242 12.71 13.07 -3.91
C SER A 242 11.19 12.98 -3.84
N LEU A 243 10.64 11.92 -3.25
CA LEU A 243 9.19 11.78 -3.05
C LEU A 243 8.64 12.88 -2.12
N LYS A 244 9.36 13.24 -1.05
CA LYS A 244 8.99 14.36 -0.16
C LYS A 244 9.05 15.71 -0.87
N ALA A 245 10.04 15.93 -1.74
CA ALA A 245 10.11 17.14 -2.56
C ALA A 245 8.90 17.25 -3.50
N ILE A 246 8.47 16.15 -4.12
CA ILE A 246 7.22 16.11 -4.90
C ILE A 246 6.02 16.53 -4.05
N GLN A 247 5.93 16.10 -2.79
CA GLN A 247 4.86 16.51 -1.87
C GLN A 247 4.81 18.02 -1.63
N THR A 248 5.97 18.69 -1.63
CA THR A 248 6.04 20.16 -1.47
C THR A 248 5.56 20.91 -2.70
N VAL A 249 5.75 20.35 -3.90
CA VAL A 249 5.25 20.92 -5.17
C VAL A 249 3.77 20.61 -5.35
N SER A 250 3.38 19.34 -5.18
CA SER A 250 1.99 18.92 -5.23
C SER A 250 1.72 17.68 -4.37
N ARG A 251 0.77 17.86 -3.44
CA ARG A 251 0.29 16.78 -2.57
C ARG A 251 -0.50 15.72 -3.33
N SER A 252 -1.24 16.11 -4.36
CA SER A 252 -2.10 15.18 -5.10
C SER A 252 -1.28 14.25 -6.00
N GLN A 253 -0.26 14.78 -6.69
CA GLN A 253 0.72 13.96 -7.41
C GLN A 253 1.56 13.07 -6.47
N TYR A 254 1.95 13.58 -5.28
CA TYR A 254 2.59 12.75 -4.26
C TYR A 254 1.72 11.54 -3.85
N ALA A 255 0.43 11.75 -3.59
CA ALA A 255 -0.48 10.68 -3.18
C ALA A 255 -0.64 9.62 -4.28
N GLN A 256 -0.79 10.06 -5.54
CA GLN A 256 -0.88 9.18 -6.71
C GLN A 256 0.38 8.32 -6.87
N LEU A 257 1.57 8.94 -6.83
CA LEU A 257 2.84 8.22 -6.88
C LEU A 257 3.00 7.29 -5.69
N GLY A 258 2.59 7.70 -4.50
CA GLY A 258 2.61 6.87 -3.30
C GLY A 258 1.80 5.58 -3.47
N GLU A 259 0.58 5.66 -4.03
CA GLU A 259 -0.23 4.46 -4.33
C GLU A 259 0.42 3.57 -5.39
N ALA A 260 0.95 4.15 -6.47
CA ALA A 260 1.61 3.38 -7.53
C ALA A 260 2.89 2.67 -7.04
N LEU A 261 3.69 3.37 -6.24
CA LEU A 261 4.91 2.83 -5.64
C LEU A 261 4.60 1.82 -4.52
N ARG A 262 3.40 1.80 -3.95
CA ARG A 262 3.04 0.89 -2.86
C ARG A 262 3.10 -0.58 -3.25
N ALA A 263 2.70 -0.90 -4.48
CA ALA A 263 2.72 -2.27 -4.96
C ALA A 263 4.14 -2.83 -5.20
N HIS A 264 5.13 -1.94 -5.38
CA HIS A 264 6.45 -2.31 -5.90
C HIS A 264 7.61 -2.01 -4.95
N TYR A 265 7.51 -0.90 -4.22
CA TYR A 265 8.57 -0.38 -3.37
C TYR A 265 8.10 -0.17 -1.93
N LEU A 266 6.89 0.36 -1.69
CA LEU A 266 6.43 0.78 -0.35
C LEU A 266 5.61 -0.27 0.44
N GLY A 267 5.32 -1.44 -0.13
CA GLY A 267 4.74 -2.57 0.61
C GLY A 267 5.84 -3.30 1.38
N TYR A 268 5.71 -3.39 2.72
CA TYR A 268 6.56 -4.04 3.76
C TYR A 268 8.10 -4.06 3.62
N ASN A 269 8.70 -4.16 2.43
CA ASN A 269 10.13 -4.20 2.17
C ASN A 269 10.85 -2.86 2.35
N LEU A 270 10.18 -1.70 2.20
CA LEU A 270 10.80 -0.40 2.57
C LEU A 270 10.68 -0.08 4.07
N ARG A 271 9.89 -0.83 4.85
CA ARG A 271 9.82 -0.71 6.33
C ARG A 271 10.78 -1.67 7.04
N VAL A 272 10.98 -2.88 6.53
CA VAL A 272 11.80 -3.91 7.22
C VAL A 272 13.29 -3.55 7.31
N ILE A 273 13.87 -2.91 6.29
CA ILE A 273 15.30 -2.48 6.36
C ILE A 273 15.50 -1.27 7.30
N ALA A 274 14.43 -0.56 7.69
CA ALA A 274 14.51 0.54 8.66
C ALA A 274 14.25 0.10 10.11
N SER A 275 13.63 -1.06 10.35
CA SER A 275 13.32 -1.54 11.72
C SER A 275 14.30 -2.57 12.26
N GLU A 276 15.02 -3.33 11.42
CA GLU A 276 15.98 -4.33 11.92
C GLU A 276 17.28 -3.70 12.47
N GLN A 277 17.66 -2.50 12.00
CA GLN A 277 18.81 -1.77 12.56
C GLN A 277 18.50 -0.99 13.85
N PHE A 278 17.25 -0.91 14.31
CA PHE A 278 16.94 -0.24 15.59
C PHE A 278 17.13 -1.19 16.79
N TRP A 279 17.10 -2.51 16.59
CA TRP A 279 17.18 -3.49 17.68
C TRP A 279 18.54 -4.15 17.89
N VAL A 280 19.49 -3.99 16.97
CA VAL A 280 20.90 -4.41 17.16
C VAL A 280 21.74 -3.31 17.83
N GLY A 281 21.26 -2.05 17.81
CA GLY A 281 21.99 -0.89 18.34
C GLY A 281 21.77 -0.57 19.82
N THR A 282 20.88 -1.26 20.53
CA THR A 282 20.53 -0.95 21.94
C THR A 282 20.77 -2.09 22.92
N SER A 283 21.27 -3.25 22.47
CA SER A 283 21.59 -4.42 23.31
C SER A 283 23.09 -4.69 23.46
N GLY A 284 23.97 -3.79 23.00
CA GLY A 284 25.43 -3.98 23.02
C GLY A 284 26.21 -2.82 23.67
N ARG A 285 25.77 -2.29 24.81
CA ARG A 285 26.58 -1.32 25.58
C ARG A 285 26.29 -1.36 27.09
N HIS A 286 26.66 -2.46 27.74
CA HIS A 286 27.02 -2.44 29.16
C HIS A 286 28.36 -3.15 29.36
N GLY A 287 29.37 -2.31 29.64
CA GLY A 287 30.52 -2.61 30.51
C GLY A 287 31.39 -3.82 30.22
N SER A 288 32.38 -3.67 29.35
CA SER A 288 33.68 -4.32 29.55
C SER A 288 34.80 -3.43 29.03
N ARG A 289 35.33 -2.60 29.91
CA ARG A 289 36.56 -1.84 29.66
C ARG A 289 37.72 -2.69 30.18
N ARG A 290 38.47 -3.25 29.23
CA ARG A 290 39.81 -3.82 29.44
C ARG A 290 40.74 -2.79 30.10
N SER A 291 41.67 -3.26 30.92
CA SER A 291 43.09 -3.31 30.53
C SER A 291 43.92 -4.15 31.50
N PRO A 292 44.80 -5.04 31.00
CA PRO A 292 45.84 -5.68 31.79
C PRO A 292 47.14 -4.85 31.82
N SER A 293 47.81 -4.93 32.99
CA SER A 293 49.26 -4.85 33.29
C SER A 293 50.11 -3.67 32.83
N ALA A 294 50.82 -3.04 33.78
CA ALA A 294 52.29 -3.13 33.87
C ALA A 294 52.81 -2.57 35.22
N THR A 295 53.85 -3.25 35.73
CA THR A 295 54.73 -2.98 36.90
C THR A 295 54.13 -3.04 38.30
#